data_AF-A0A923E4C3-F1
#
_entry.id   AF-A0A923E4C3-F1
#
_cell.length_a   1.000
_cell.length_b   1.000
_cell.length_c   1.000
_cell.angle_alpha   90.00
_cell.angle_beta   90.00
_cell.angle_gamma   90.00
#
_symmetry.space_group_name_H-M   'P 1'
#
loop_
_entity.id
_entity.type
_entity.pdbx_description
1 polymer ?
#
loop_
_entity_poly.entity_id
_entity_poly.type
_entity_poly.pdbx_seq_one_letter_code
_entity_poly.pdbx_strand_id
1 'polypeptide(L)'
;MAGQISAAEGAILKGADTVSATRDDLKARITTVESQMAAIGSNWTGPAATAFHALMARWNEEASKVNNALVQFEDNLRSAQRDYDTADQEQEATFANLASRLG
;
A
#
# COMPACT_ATOMS: atom_id res chain seq x y z
N MET A 1 -13.63 17.81 -19.54
CA MET A 1 -12.38 17.72 -18.74
C MET A 1 -12.70 17.38 -17.28
N ALA A 2 -13.59 18.10 -16.59
CA ALA A 2 -14.02 17.78 -15.22
C ALA A 2 -14.48 16.32 -14.98
N GLY A 3 -15.28 15.73 -15.89
CA GLY A 3 -15.72 14.34 -15.76
C GLY A 3 -14.61 13.27 -15.92
N GLN A 4 -13.49 13.61 -16.55
CA GLN A 4 -12.32 12.72 -16.65
C GLN A 4 -11.49 12.77 -15.36
N ILE A 5 -11.42 13.93 -14.70
CA ILE A 5 -10.70 14.15 -13.45
C ILE A 5 -11.39 13.38 -12.31
N SER A 6 -12.70 13.57 -12.14
CA SER A 6 -13.50 12.82 -11.14
C SER A 6 -13.45 11.30 -11.34
N ALA A 7 -13.40 10.82 -12.59
CA ALA A 7 -13.27 9.39 -12.88
C ALA A 7 -11.87 8.84 -12.51
N ALA A 8 -10.82 9.63 -12.73
CA ALA A 8 -9.45 9.27 -12.32
C ALA A 8 -9.31 9.26 -10.79
N GLU A 9 -9.89 10.25 -10.13
CA GLU A 9 -9.95 10.40 -8.67
C GLU A 9 -10.58 9.17 -7.99
N GLY A 10 -11.78 8.78 -8.44
CA GLY A 10 -12.45 7.59 -7.95
C GLY A 10 -11.69 6.30 -8.22
N ALA A 11 -10.93 6.23 -9.32
CA ALA A 11 -10.08 5.08 -9.63
C ALA A 11 -8.84 4.99 -8.73
N ILE A 12 -8.21 6.13 -8.40
CA ILE A 12 -7.04 6.17 -7.49
C ILE A 12 -7.45 5.78 -6.07
N LEU A 13 -8.55 6.33 -5.55
CA LEU A 13 -9.07 5.97 -4.23
C LEU A 13 -9.40 4.47 -4.14
N LYS A 14 -10.12 3.95 -5.13
CA LYS A 14 -10.42 2.51 -5.21
C LYS A 14 -9.16 1.66 -5.31
N GLY A 15 -8.14 2.15 -6.01
CA GLY A 15 -6.81 1.53 -6.07
C GLY A 15 -6.17 1.47 -4.69
N ALA A 16 -6.14 2.59 -3.96
CA ALA A 16 -5.57 2.66 -2.61
C ALA A 16 -6.29 1.71 -1.63
N ASP A 17 -7.62 1.65 -1.68
CA ASP A 17 -8.40 0.73 -0.84
C ASP A 17 -8.12 -0.74 -1.18
N THR A 18 -7.99 -1.06 -2.48
CA THR A 18 -7.62 -2.41 -2.95
C THR A 18 -6.23 -2.80 -2.44
N VAL A 19 -5.27 -1.87 -2.47
CA VAL A 19 -3.92 -2.08 -1.95
C VAL A 19 -3.94 -2.30 -0.45
N SER A 20 -4.72 -1.49 0.28
CA SER A 20 -4.88 -1.65 1.74
C SER A 20 -5.44 -3.02 2.10
N ALA A 21 -6.50 -3.47 1.41
CA ALA A 21 -7.08 -4.79 1.61
C ALA A 21 -6.10 -5.92 1.26
N THR A 22 -5.33 -5.77 0.18
CA THR A 22 -4.31 -6.73 -0.23
C THR A 22 -3.16 -6.81 0.78
N ARG A 23 -2.75 -5.67 1.35
CA ARG A 23 -1.75 -5.62 2.43
C ARG A 23 -2.25 -6.39 3.65
N ASP A 24 -3.49 -6.19 4.05
CA ASP A 24 -4.05 -6.86 5.22
C ASP A 24 -4.17 -8.38 5.02
N ASP A 25 -4.58 -8.83 3.83
CA ASP A 25 -4.57 -10.26 3.47
C ASP A 25 -3.15 -10.83 3.46
N LEU A 26 -2.19 -10.11 2.88
CA LEU A 26 -0.79 -10.54 2.87
C LEU A 26 -0.24 -10.68 4.30
N LYS A 27 -0.53 -9.71 5.17
CA LYS A 27 -0.12 -9.75 6.58
C LYS A 27 -0.70 -10.97 7.30
N ALA A 28 -1.97 -11.28 7.08
CA ALA A 28 -2.61 -12.47 7.64
C ALA A 28 -1.95 -13.78 7.17
N ARG A 29 -1.60 -13.86 5.87
CA ARG A 29 -0.88 -15.01 5.30
C ARG A 29 0.52 -15.16 5.87
N ILE A 30 1.27 -14.07 6.01
CA ILE A 30 2.61 -14.06 6.63
C ILE A 30 2.52 -14.64 8.05
N THR A 31 1.61 -14.11 8.89
CA THR A 31 1.41 -14.60 10.26
C THR A 31 1.01 -16.07 10.32
N THR A 32 0.20 -16.53 9.34
CA THR A 32 -0.19 -17.93 9.23
C THR A 32 1.02 -18.82 8.96
N VAL A 33 1.87 -18.43 8.01
CA VAL A 33 3.08 -19.18 7.65
C VAL A 33 4.07 -19.19 8.82
N GLU A 34 4.29 -18.06 9.49
CA GLU A 34 5.11 -17.97 10.70
C GLU A 34 4.62 -18.92 11.81
N SER A 35 3.30 -18.97 12.03
CA SER A 35 2.69 -19.84 13.04
C SER A 35 2.86 -21.32 12.69
N GLN A 36 2.68 -21.70 11.43
CA GLN A 36 2.90 -23.07 10.95
C GLN A 36 4.36 -23.47 11.07
N MET A 37 5.29 -22.58 10.72
CA MET A 37 6.72 -22.83 10.86
C MET A 37 7.12 -22.99 12.32
N ALA A 38 6.62 -22.13 13.23
CA ALA A 38 6.89 -22.26 14.67
C ALA A 38 6.40 -23.61 15.24
N ALA A 39 5.24 -24.09 14.80
CA ALA A 39 4.70 -25.39 15.21
C ALA A 39 5.54 -26.58 14.71
N ILE A 40 6.16 -26.47 13.54
CA ILE A 40 7.09 -27.50 13.03
C ILE A 40 8.45 -27.42 13.74
N GLY A 41 8.96 -26.20 13.94
CA GLY A 41 10.26 -25.93 14.53
C GLY A 41 10.38 -26.36 15.99
N SER A 42 9.28 -26.45 16.74
CA SER A 42 9.30 -26.94 18.13
C SER A 42 9.87 -28.36 18.27
N ASN A 43 9.84 -29.15 17.19
CA ASN A 43 10.35 -30.52 17.16
C ASN A 43 11.78 -30.63 16.65
N TRP A 44 12.39 -29.53 16.19
CA TRP A 44 13.74 -29.54 15.63
C TRP A 44 14.76 -29.17 16.70
N THR A 45 15.50 -30.16 17.19
CA THR A 45 16.61 -29.97 18.13
C THR A 45 17.96 -30.20 17.44
N GLY A 46 19.00 -29.50 17.89
CA GLY A 46 20.37 -29.68 17.38
C GLY A 46 20.67 -28.84 16.12
N PRO A 47 21.62 -29.25 15.26
CA PRO A 47 22.08 -28.45 14.11
C PRO A 47 20.97 -28.01 13.13
N ALA A 48 19.89 -28.78 13.03
CA ALA A 48 18.71 -28.45 12.22
C ALA A 48 17.97 -27.19 12.72
N ALA A 49 18.02 -26.92 14.04
CA ALA A 49 17.41 -25.73 14.63
C ALA A 49 18.12 -24.44 14.16
N THR A 50 19.44 -24.47 13.99
CA THR A 50 20.21 -23.32 13.49
C THR A 50 19.82 -22.96 12.06
N ALA A 51 19.72 -23.97 11.18
CA ALA A 51 19.30 -23.75 9.79
C ALA A 51 17.86 -23.21 9.71
N PHE A 52 16.97 -23.69 10.57
CA PHE A 52 15.61 -23.19 10.69
C PHE A 52 15.53 -21.75 11.16
N HIS A 53 16.26 -21.38 12.22
CA HIS A 53 16.31 -20.00 12.67
C HIS A 53 16.83 -19.04 11.59
N ALA A 54 17.84 -19.46 10.82
CA ALA A 54 18.34 -18.68 9.69
C ALA A 54 17.28 -18.52 8.59
N LEU A 55 16.54 -19.59 8.26
CA LEU A 55 15.43 -19.54 7.31
C LEU A 55 14.32 -18.60 7.79
N MET A 56 13.93 -18.71 9.06
CA MET A 56 12.92 -17.85 9.68
C MET A 56 13.31 -16.38 9.67
N ALA A 57 14.57 -16.06 10.00
CA ALA A 57 15.06 -14.70 9.95
C ALA A 57 14.97 -14.12 8.53
N ARG A 58 15.38 -14.89 7.51
CA ARG A 58 15.28 -14.49 6.11
C ARG A 58 13.83 -14.36 5.66
N TRP A 59 12.96 -15.27 6.06
CA TRP A 59 11.52 -15.20 5.77
C TRP A 59 10.92 -13.90 6.31
N ASN A 60 11.17 -13.57 7.58
CA ASN A 60 10.66 -12.36 8.21
C ASN A 60 11.18 -11.08 7.53
N GLU A 61 12.44 -11.09 7.09
CA GLU A 61 13.03 -9.99 6.34
C GLU A 61 12.31 -9.77 4.99
N GLU A 62 12.14 -10.84 4.20
CA GLU A 62 11.45 -10.77 2.91
C GLU A 62 9.98 -10.40 3.06
N ALA A 63 9.28 -10.98 4.04
CA ALA A 63 7.89 -10.65 4.35
C ALA A 63 7.73 -9.17 4.71
N SER A 64 8.65 -8.63 5.50
CA SER A 64 8.68 -7.21 5.86
C SER A 64 8.92 -6.31 4.65
N LYS A 65 9.82 -6.69 3.73
CA LYS A 65 10.06 -5.95 2.49
C LYS A 65 8.80 -5.84 1.63
N VAL A 66 8.07 -6.94 1.45
CA VAL A 66 6.84 -6.93 0.65
C VAL A 66 5.77 -6.07 1.32
N ASN A 67 5.57 -6.21 2.63
CA ASN A 67 4.62 -5.37 3.36
C ASN A 67 4.95 -3.88 3.26
N ASN A 68 6.22 -3.51 3.41
CA ASN A 68 6.66 -2.12 3.30
C ASN A 68 6.47 -1.56 1.88
N ALA A 69 6.71 -2.36 0.85
CA ALA A 69 6.45 -1.96 -0.53
C ALA A 69 4.96 -1.68 -0.77
N LEU A 70 4.05 -2.48 -0.20
CA LEU A 70 2.60 -2.23 -0.30
C LEU A 70 2.17 -0.97 0.47
N VAL A 71 2.73 -0.72 1.65
CA VAL A 71 2.50 0.53 2.40
C VAL A 71 2.95 1.73 1.58
N GLN A 72 4.16 1.69 1.03
CA GLN A 72 4.68 2.78 0.21
C GLN A 72 3.88 2.99 -1.07
N PHE A 73 3.37 1.91 -1.67
CA PHE A 73 2.48 2.01 -2.82
C PHE A 73 1.14 2.65 -2.47
N GLU A 74 0.53 2.28 -1.33
CA GLU A 74 -0.69 2.94 -0.82
C GLU A 74 -0.46 4.44 -0.59
N ASP A 75 0.65 4.79 0.07
CA ASP A 75 1.01 6.19 0.34
C ASP A 75 1.19 6.99 -0.96
N ASN A 76 1.86 6.40 -1.96
CA ASN A 76 2.03 7.02 -3.28
C ASN A 76 0.69 7.26 -3.98
N LEU A 77 -0.24 6.30 -3.91
CA LEU A 77 -1.59 6.46 -4.48
C LEU A 77 -2.35 7.59 -3.77
N ARG A 78 -2.30 7.62 -2.43
CA ARG A 78 -2.95 8.67 -1.63
C ARG A 78 -2.30 10.04 -1.80
N SER A 79 -1.01 10.10 -2.12
CA SER A 79 -0.32 11.36 -2.46
C SER A 79 -0.74 11.84 -3.84
N ALA A 80 -0.72 10.95 -4.84
CA ALA A 80 -1.15 11.30 -6.20
C ALA A 80 -2.58 11.86 -6.21
N GLN A 81 -3.48 11.23 -5.45
CA GLN A 81 -4.83 11.74 -5.24
C GLN A 81 -4.85 13.20 -4.73
N ARG A 82 -4.10 13.51 -3.68
CA ARG A 82 -4.03 14.87 -3.12
C ARG A 82 -3.44 15.88 -4.10
N ASP A 83 -2.44 15.46 -4.88
CA ASP A 83 -1.83 16.30 -5.90
C ASP A 83 -2.82 16.63 -7.02
N TYR A 84 -3.66 15.64 -7.42
CA TYR A 84 -4.76 15.86 -8.35
C TYR A 84 -5.81 16.83 -7.80
N ASP A 85 -6.24 16.65 -6.55
CA ASP A 85 -7.25 17.53 -5.91
C ASP A 85 -6.76 18.98 -5.82
N THR A 86 -5.47 19.16 -5.51
CA THR A 86 -4.85 20.49 -5.44
C THR A 86 -4.80 21.15 -6.82
N ALA A 87 -4.38 20.41 -7.85
CA ALA A 87 -4.31 20.92 -9.21
C ALA A 87 -5.69 21.35 -9.75
N ASP A 88 -6.74 20.59 -9.45
CA ASP A 88 -8.10 20.92 -9.88
C ASP A 88 -8.62 22.19 -9.19
N GLN A 89 -8.41 22.33 -7.87
CA GLN A 89 -8.77 23.54 -7.12
C GLN A 89 -8.05 24.79 -7.64
N GLU A 90 -6.76 24.70 -7.98
CA GLU A 90 -6.00 25.81 -8.56
C GLU A 90 -6.56 26.23 -9.94
N GLN A 91 -6.96 25.24 -10.75
CA GLN A 91 -7.56 25.47 -12.06
C GLN A 91 -8.93 26.16 -11.92
N GLU A 92 -9.80 25.67 -11.03
CA GLU A 92 -11.10 26.29 -10.73
C GLU A 92 -10.95 27.73 -10.25
N ALA A 93 -10.03 27.98 -9.30
CA ALA A 93 -9.75 29.33 -8.81
C ALA A 93 -9.28 30.27 -9.94
N THR A 94 -8.45 29.76 -10.86
CA THR A 94 -8.01 30.52 -12.03
C THR A 94 -9.17 30.87 -12.96
N PHE A 95 -10.07 29.92 -13.23
CA PHE A 95 -11.26 30.16 -14.05
C PHE A 95 -12.24 31.13 -13.38
N ALA A 96 -12.48 30.99 -12.08
CA ALA A 96 -13.32 31.90 -11.31
C ALA A 96 -12.78 33.34 -11.33
N ASN A 97 -11.46 33.51 -11.17
CA ASN A 97 -10.79 34.80 -11.30
C ASN A 97 -10.92 35.38 -12.71
N LEU A 98 -10.80 34.56 -13.76
CA LEU A 98 -11.00 35.02 -15.14
C LEU A 98 -12.44 35.47 -15.38
N ALA A 99 -13.42 34.68 -14.93
CA ALA A 99 -14.83 34.99 -15.06
C ALA A 99 -15.20 36.30 -14.35
N SER A 100 -14.65 36.52 -13.14
CA SER A 100 -14.84 37.77 -12.39
C SER A 100 -14.24 39.01 -13.07
N ARG A 101 -13.29 38.85 -14.00
CA ARG A 101 -12.68 39.97 -14.74
C ARG A 101 -13.39 40.27 -16.07
N LEU A 102 -14.22 39.35 -16.54
CA LEU A 102 -14.96 39.46 -17.80
C LEU A 102 -16.42 39.89 -17.61
N GLY A 103 -16.93 39.88 -16.37
CA GLY A 103 -18.19 40.50 -15.96
C GLY A 103 -17.95 41.83 -15.27
#